data_AF-A0A3D1X636-F1
#
_entry.id   AF-A0A3D1X636-F1
#
_cell.length_a   1.000
_cell.length_b   1.000
_cell.length_c   1.000
_cell.angle_alpha   90.00
_cell.angle_beta   90.00
_cell.angle_gamma   90.00
#
_symmetry.space_group_name_H-M   'P 1'
#
loop_
_entity.id
_entity.type
_entity.pdbx_description
1 polymer ?
#
loop_
_entity_poly.entity_id
_entity_poly.type
_entity_poly.pdbx_seq_one_letter_code
_entity_poly.pdbx_strand_id
1 'polypeptide(L)' 'MNENKIIQIIPAPANMLYAFEGGKTYPVACLALVELSNGDREVHAMAAINGGPIEDVSDSGAVLVHV' A
#
# COMPACT_ATOMS: atom_id res chain seq x y z
N MET A 1 -10.03 -21.14 -1.56
CA MET A 1 -9.48 -20.07 -0.71
C MET A 1 -9.64 -18.82 -1.54
N ASN A 2 -10.54 -17.91 -1.17
CA ASN A 2 -10.75 -16.70 -1.97
C ASN A 2 -9.54 -15.81 -1.72
N GLU A 3 -8.74 -15.58 -2.75
CA GLU A 3 -7.58 -14.71 -2.71
C GLU A 3 -8.04 -13.24 -2.82
N ASN A 4 -7.36 -12.35 -2.08
CA ASN A 4 -7.59 -10.91 -2.21
C ASN A 4 -7.26 -10.49 -3.64
N LYS A 5 -8.11 -9.66 -4.24
CA LYS A 5 -8.01 -9.30 -5.66
C LYS A 5 -7.84 -7.81 -5.83
N ILE A 6 -6.78 -7.39 -6.51
CA ILE A 6 -6.62 -6.00 -6.97
C ILE A 6 -7.63 -5.75 -8.09
N ILE A 7 -8.57 -4.83 -7.85
CA ILE A 7 -9.57 -4.41 -8.84
C ILE A 7 -9.04 -3.23 -9.66
N GLN A 8 -8.34 -2.31 -9.02
CA GLN A 8 -7.89 -1.07 -9.65
C GLN A 8 -6.58 -0.57 -9.03
N ILE A 9 -5.70 -0.04 -9.88
CA ILE A 9 -4.53 0.74 -9.46
C ILE A 9 -4.86 2.23 -9.63
N ILE A 10 -4.59 2.99 -8.57
CA ILE A 10 -4.87 4.43 -8.46
C ILE A 10 -3.52 5.14 -8.23
N PRO A 11 -3.22 6.25 -8.92
CA PRO A 11 -2.03 7.05 -8.63
C PRO A 11 -2.02 7.49 -7.16
N ALA A 12 -0.87 7.30 -6.48
CA ALA A 12 -0.72 7.82 -5.13
C ALA A 12 -0.65 9.36 -5.14
N PRO A 13 -1.26 10.04 -4.16
CA PRO A 13 -1.01 11.46 -3.94
C PRO A 13 0.49 11.72 -3.70
N ALA A 14 1.02 12.81 -4.25
CA ALA A 14 2.45 13.11 -4.18
C ALA A 14 2.99 13.28 -2.74
N ASN A 15 2.11 13.60 -1.79
CA ASN A 15 2.44 13.80 -0.38
C ASN A 15 2.07 12.61 0.52
N MET A 16 1.67 11.48 -0.07
CA MET A 16 1.42 10.24 0.66
C MET A 16 2.72 9.44 0.78
N LEU A 17 3.19 9.30 2.02
CA LEU A 17 4.41 8.60 2.36
C LEU A 17 4.10 7.39 3.26
N TYR A 18 5.04 6.46 3.36
CA TYR A 18 5.01 5.38 4.34
C TYR A 18 6.33 5.35 5.12
N ALA A 19 6.28 4.86 6.35
CA ALA A 19 7.45 4.62 7.18
C ALA A 19 7.28 3.35 8.01
N PHE A 20 8.38 2.67 8.28
CA PHE A 20 8.45 1.65 9.34
C PHE A 20 8.84 2.34 10.66
N GLU A 21 8.56 1.69 11.79
CA GLU A 21 8.79 2.25 13.12
C GLU A 21 10.23 2.78 13.29
N GLY A 22 10.36 4.06 13.72
CA GLY A 22 11.64 4.74 13.90
C GLY A 22 12.41 5.07 12.60
N GLY A 23 11.81 4.84 11.44
CA GLY A 23 12.46 4.93 10.13
C GLY A 23 12.26 6.26 9.39
N LYS A 24 13.00 6.39 8.28
CA LYS A 24 12.79 7.44 7.26
C LYS A 24 11.47 7.20 6.53
N THR A 25 10.82 8.27 6.09
CA THR A 25 9.64 8.22 5.22
C THR A 25 10.02 8.02 3.76
N TYR A 26 9.24 7.22 3.04
CA TYR A 26 9.39 6.94 1.61
C TYR A 26 8.07 7.18 0.88
N PRO A 27 8.08 7.55 -0.41
CA PRO A 27 6.85 7.76 -1.16
C PRO A 27 6.10 6.45 -1.39
N VAL A 28 4.77 6.50 -1.26
CA VAL A 28 3.90 5.43 -1.76
C VAL A 28 3.92 5.47 -3.29
N ALA A 29 4.07 4.31 -3.94
CA ALA A 29 4.16 4.23 -5.40
C ALA A 29 2.77 4.34 -6.05
N CYS A 30 1.80 3.62 -5.51
CA CYS A 30 0.39 3.67 -5.93
C CYS A 30 -0.54 3.21 -4.80
N LEU A 31 -1.83 3.45 -4.99
CA LEU A 31 -2.89 2.87 -4.18
C LEU A 31 -3.54 1.73 -4.97
N ALA A 32 -3.93 0.66 -4.28
CA ALA A 32 -4.70 -0.43 -4.86
C ALA A 32 -6.08 -0.50 -4.21
N LEU A 33 -7.14 -0.52 -5.03
CA LEU A 33 -8.46 -0.94 -4.57
C LEU A 33 -8.49 -2.47 -4.57
N VAL A 34 -8.62 -3.07 -3.40
CA VAL A 34 -8.55 -4.51 -3.19
C VAL A 34 -9.91 -5.02 -2.74
N GLU A 35 -10.42 -6.06 -3.41
CA GLU A 35 -11.54 -6.85 -2.93
C GLU A 35 -11.01 -7.97 -2.04
N LEU A 36 -11.40 -7.95 -0.77
CA LEU A 36 -11.02 -8.95 0.19
C LEU A 36 -11.83 -10.24 -0.03
N SER A 37 -11.31 -11.34 0.51
CA SER A 37 -11.95 -12.66 0.43
C SER A 37 -13.38 -12.72 0.96
N ASN A 38 -13.76 -11.80 1.86
CA ASN A 38 -15.09 -11.66 2.44
C ASN A 38 -16.04 -10.79 1.59
N GLY A 39 -15.57 -10.23 0.47
CA GLY A 39 -16.32 -9.36 -0.43
C GLY A 39 -16.22 -7.86 -0.09
N ASP A 40 -15.56 -7.49 1.01
CA ASP A 40 -15.32 -6.09 1.36
C ASP A 40 -14.27 -5.48 0.44
N ARG A 41 -14.26 -4.15 0.39
CA ARG A 41 -13.31 -3.39 -0.42
C ARG A 41 -12.52 -2.42 0.43
N GLU A 42 -11.21 -2.47 0.26
CA GLU A 42 -10.26 -1.64 0.96
C GLU A 42 -9.29 -0.96 -0.02
N VAL A 43 -8.69 0.13 0.43
CA VAL A 43 -7.61 0.82 -0.30
C VAL A 43 -6.31 0.54 0.42
N HIS A 44 -5.39 -0.12 -0.27
CA HIS A 44 -4.08 -0.48 0.24
C HIS A 44 -3.00 0.40 -0.38
N ALA A 45 -2.00 0.77 0.42
CA ALA A 45 -0.84 1.51 -0.06
C ALA A 45 0.21 0.54 -0.56
N MET A 46 0.71 0.79 -1.78
CA MET A 46 1.66 -0.08 -2.43
C MET A 46 2.99 0.64 -2.65
N ALA A 47 4.10 0.00 -2.33
CA ALA A 47 5.42 0.56 -2.58
C ALA A 47 6.48 -0.53 -2.84
N ALA A 48 7.60 -0.13 -3.44
CA ALA A 48 8.76 -0.99 -3.63
C ALA A 48 9.71 -0.84 -2.44
N ILE A 49 9.94 -1.93 -1.70
CA ILE A 49 10.88 -1.96 -0.58
C ILE A 49 12.23 -2.46 -1.08
N ASN A 50 13.31 -1.71 -0.79
CA ASN A 50 14.70 -2.08 -1.13
C ASN A 50 14.93 -2.42 -2.63
N GLY A 51 14.20 -1.76 -3.54
CA GLY A 51 14.29 -2.01 -4.98
C GLY A 51 13.64 -3.33 -5.44
N GLY A 52 12.87 -3.98 -4.55
CA GLY A 52 12.06 -5.15 -4.88
C GLY A 52 10.79 -4.81 -5.68
N PRO A 53 9.91 -5.80 -5.86
CA PRO A 53 8.60 -5.58 -6.49
C PRO A 53 7.73 -4.62 -5.66
N ILE A 54 6.68 -4.11 -6.29
CA ILE A 54 5.66 -3.30 -5.62
C ILE A 54 4.75 -4.24 -4.83
N GLU A 55 4.70 -4.05 -3.52
CA GLU A 55 3.95 -4.88 -2.57
C GLU A 55 3.12 -4.00 -1.63
N ASP A 56 2.16 -4.61 -0.93
CA ASP A 56 1.35 -3.90 0.07
C ASP A 56 2.20 -3.62 1.31
N VAL A 57 2.40 -2.33 1.58
CA VAL A 57 3.16 -1.89 2.74
C VAL A 57 2.30 -1.83 4.01
N SER A 58 0.98 -1.76 3.85
CA SER A 58 0.00 -1.75 4.94
C SER A 58 0.03 -3.10 5.68
N ASP A 59 0.02 -4.21 4.92
CA ASP A 59 0.17 -5.56 5.46
C ASP A 59 1.58 -5.83 6.03
N SER A 60 2.58 -5.08 5.59
CA SER A 60 3.96 -5.18 6.07
C SER A 60 4.21 -4.42 7.39
N GLY A 61 3.17 -3.79 7.97
CA GLY A 61 3.28 -3.03 9.22
C GLY A 61 3.83 -1.62 9.04
N ALA A 62 3.83 -1.08 7.81
CA ALA A 62 4.17 0.32 7.61
C ALA A 62 3.04 1.25 8.09
N VAL A 63 3.41 2.42 8.60
CA VAL A 63 2.48 3.49 8.92
C VAL A 63 2.45 4.48 7.76
N LEU A 64 1.24 4.84 7.34
CA LEU A 64 1.04 5.90 6.34
C LEU A 64 1.17 7.27 7.00
N VAL A 65 1.98 8.12 6.37
CA VAL A 65 2.25 9.49 6.80
C VAL A 65 1.78 10.41 5.67
N HIS A 66 0.92 11.35 6.02
CA HIS A 66 0.50 12.40 5.11
C HIS A 66 1.14 13.71 5.57
N VAL A 67 1.89 14.36 4.68
CA VAL A 67 2.62 15.60 4.96
C VAL A 67 2.02 16.77 4.20
#